data_AF-A0A9X5BDY2-F1
#
_entry.id   AF-A0A9X5BDY2-F1
#
_cell.length_a   1.000
_cell.length_b   1.000
_cell.length_c   1.000
_cell.angle_alpha   90.00
_cell.angle_beta   90.00
_cell.angle_gamma   90.00
#
_symmetry.space_group_name_H-M   'P 1'
#
loop_
_entity.id
_entity.type
_entity.pdbx_description
1 polymer ?
#
loop_
_entity_poly.entity_id
_entity_poly.type
_entity_poly.pdbx_seq_one_letter_code
_entity_poly.pdbx_strand_id
1 'polypeptide(L)'
;MEKKRIALVLLAMVSAGFCGCTAGGENQKQSTAITETLQESEKAATEKEQDTDNSGIENQAETVRFEEYSGFWSCQGKTHEQILSEGGAELSCTVTKDNQFAGTFYVQQERMGRFATVCDIKGKIDQAELYFAYSDDEWGNSGTLHLQFLSDSIYVEVLDYKEAKGGSDYGINGAYELVRSKEEPDKDKEDEAYPAYDSSWTEEEIMNAINGRSQYYLASAYYPEITNYWENVREVRDITNLTEPLFETDQRYYTKEEFENEPALVIHLAKNEIYARHGYIFKDEDLFYYFMGCIWYSPTCESKDFKDSVLNEYEKANLEILAELDVY
;
A
#
# COMPACT_ATOMS: atom_id res chain seq x y z
N MET A 1 14.76 26.59 17.77
CA MET A 1 15.75 25.58 17.36
C MET A 1 15.46 25.26 15.90
N GLU A 2 16.44 25.43 15.01
CA GLU A 2 16.25 25.31 13.56
C GLU A 2 15.89 23.87 13.17
N LYS A 3 14.70 23.66 12.59
CA LYS A 3 14.28 22.40 11.99
C LYS A 3 15.12 22.17 10.72
N LYS A 4 16.03 21.19 10.75
CA LYS A 4 16.69 20.71 9.53
C LYS A 4 15.68 19.87 8.75
N ARG A 5 15.23 20.41 7.62
CA ARG A 5 14.44 19.70 6.61
C ARG A 5 15.36 18.64 5.99
N ILE A 6 15.09 17.37 6.26
CA ILE A 6 15.79 16.26 5.62
C ILE A 6 15.04 15.97 4.33
N ALA A 7 15.58 16.46 3.22
CA ALA A 7 15.27 15.90 1.92
C ALA A 7 15.97 14.55 1.82
N LEU A 8 15.30 13.53 1.29
CA LEU A 8 15.89 12.24 0.97
C LEU A 8 17.06 12.46 -0.01
N VAL A 9 18.29 12.49 0.50
CA VAL A 9 19.50 12.58 -0.33
C VAL A 9 19.91 11.15 -0.67
N LEU A 10 19.63 10.74 -1.90
CA LEU A 10 20.18 9.55 -2.54
C LEU A 10 21.71 9.53 -2.38
N LEU A 11 22.21 8.71 -1.47
CA LEU A 11 23.63 8.55 -1.22
C LEU A 11 24.25 7.64 -2.30
N ALA A 12 24.72 8.23 -3.39
CA ALA A 12 25.52 7.53 -4.39
C ALA A 12 26.90 7.17 -3.81
N MET A 13 27.14 5.89 -3.49
CA MET A 13 28.50 5.40 -3.23
C MET A 13 29.15 4.88 -4.51
N VAL A 14 30.32 5.44 -4.81
CA VAL A 14 31.14 5.18 -6.00
C VAL A 14 32.23 4.14 -5.70
N SER A 15 32.18 3.05 -6.47
CA SER A 15 33.26 2.17 -6.99
C SER A 15 34.22 1.40 -6.05
N ALA A 16 34.36 0.08 -6.30
CA ALA A 16 35.49 -0.49 -7.06
C ALA A 16 35.25 -2.00 -7.29
N GLY A 17 35.34 -2.44 -8.56
CA GLY A 17 34.89 -3.77 -8.99
C GLY A 17 35.89 -4.91 -8.78
N PHE A 18 35.44 -6.11 -9.17
CA PHE A 18 36.30 -7.10 -9.84
C PHE A 18 35.49 -7.96 -10.80
N CYS A 19 36.13 -8.26 -11.92
CA CYS A 19 35.65 -8.90 -13.13
C CYS A 19 35.46 -10.42 -12.96
N GLY A 20 34.52 -11.02 -13.72
CA GLY A 20 34.40 -12.48 -13.87
C GLY A 20 33.34 -12.89 -14.90
N CYS A 21 33.75 -13.03 -16.17
CA CYS A 21 32.96 -13.51 -17.31
C CYS A 21 32.48 -14.98 -17.17
N THR A 22 31.31 -15.37 -17.72
CA THR A 22 31.13 -16.04 -19.04
C THR A 22 29.79 -16.78 -19.20
N ALA A 23 29.10 -16.47 -20.33
CA ALA A 23 28.41 -17.33 -21.32
C ALA A 23 27.32 -18.37 -20.94
N GLY A 24 26.10 -18.15 -21.45
CA GLY A 24 25.65 -18.81 -22.70
C GLY A 24 24.65 -19.98 -22.63
N GLY A 25 23.41 -19.71 -23.06
CA GLY A 25 22.61 -20.58 -23.95
C GLY A 25 21.78 -21.72 -23.35
N GLU A 26 20.45 -21.59 -23.44
CA GLU A 26 19.42 -22.63 -23.73
C GLU A 26 18.06 -22.19 -23.17
N ASN A 27 17.14 -21.70 -24.01
CA ASN A 27 15.69 -21.79 -23.75
C ASN A 27 14.89 -21.38 -24.99
N GLN A 28 14.76 -22.30 -25.94
CA GLN A 28 13.86 -22.16 -27.09
C GLN A 28 13.07 -23.45 -27.39
N LYS A 29 12.92 -24.35 -26.41
CA LYS A 29 12.21 -25.63 -26.57
C LYS A 29 11.00 -25.83 -25.64
N GLN A 30 10.65 -24.86 -24.80
CA GLN A 30 9.53 -24.98 -23.86
C GLN A 30 8.23 -24.32 -24.35
N SER A 31 8.29 -23.53 -25.43
CA SER A 31 7.16 -22.76 -25.97
C SER A 31 6.17 -23.57 -26.82
N THR A 32 6.51 -24.79 -27.25
CA THR A 32 5.64 -25.57 -28.17
C THR A 32 4.75 -26.59 -27.46
N ALA A 33 4.98 -26.87 -26.17
CA ALA A 33 4.24 -27.90 -25.43
C ALA A 33 2.95 -27.39 -24.75
N ILE A 34 2.72 -26.07 -24.70
CA ILE A 34 1.57 -25.47 -24.01
C ILE A 34 0.38 -25.30 -24.97
N THR A 35 0.64 -25.21 -26.28
CA THR A 35 -0.38 -24.92 -27.29
C THR A 35 -1.23 -26.13 -27.70
N GLU A 36 -0.76 -27.36 -27.49
CA GLU A 36 -1.52 -28.57 -27.83
C GLU A 36 -2.48 -29.01 -26.71
N THR A 37 -2.21 -28.65 -25.44
CA THR A 37 -3.04 -29.02 -24.29
C THR A 37 -4.31 -28.17 -24.14
N LEU A 38 -4.35 -26.98 -24.77
CA LEU A 38 -5.49 -26.06 -24.74
C LEU A 38 -6.55 -26.36 -25.82
N GLN A 39 -6.21 -27.16 -26.84
CA GLN A 39 -7.16 -27.53 -27.91
C GLN A 39 -7.95 -28.83 -27.64
N GLU A 40 -7.53 -29.64 -26.66
CA GLU A 40 -8.26 -30.86 -26.28
C GLU A 40 -9.34 -30.62 -25.20
N SER A 41 -9.26 -29.54 -24.42
CA SER A 41 -10.28 -29.17 -23.42
C SER A 41 -11.53 -28.54 -24.05
N GLU A 42 -11.39 -27.81 -25.16
CA GLU A 42 -12.53 -27.17 -25.87
C GLU A 42 -13.37 -28.14 -26.69
N LYS A 43 -12.84 -29.32 -27.07
CA LYS A 43 -13.57 -30.34 -27.84
C LYS A 43 -14.41 -31.31 -27.01
N ALA A 44 -14.25 -31.33 -25.69
CA ALA A 44 -15.04 -32.19 -24.80
C ALA A 44 -16.36 -31.55 -24.31
N ALA A 45 -16.58 -30.25 -24.58
CA ALA A 45 -17.76 -29.50 -24.11
C ALA A 45 -18.94 -29.46 -25.10
N THR A 46 -18.83 -30.10 -26.27
CA THR A 46 -19.90 -30.08 -27.28
C THR A 46 -20.33 -31.50 -27.62
N GLU A 47 -21.16 -32.11 -26.76
CA GLU A 47 -22.16 -33.14 -27.11
C GLU A 47 -22.82 -33.67 -25.82
N LYS A 48 -23.98 -33.11 -25.46
CA LYS A 48 -25.20 -33.80 -24.99
C LYS A 48 -26.21 -32.78 -24.46
N GLU A 49 -27.22 -32.49 -25.29
CA GLU A 49 -28.52 -31.97 -24.87
C GLU A 49 -29.58 -33.10 -24.88
N GLN A 50 -30.65 -32.87 -24.09
CA GLN A 50 -31.86 -33.69 -23.80
C GLN A 50 -31.68 -34.67 -22.61
N ASP A 51 -32.45 -34.61 -21.51
CA ASP A 51 -33.88 -34.28 -21.35
C ASP A 51 -34.24 -34.00 -19.86
N THR A 52 -35.18 -33.07 -19.60
CA THR A 52 -35.98 -32.80 -18.36
C THR A 52 -35.23 -32.60 -17.01
N ASP A 53 -35.47 -31.60 -16.16
CA ASP A 53 -36.72 -31.11 -15.55
C ASP A 53 -36.43 -29.78 -14.82
N ASN A 54 -37.47 -28.97 -14.63
CA ASN A 54 -37.43 -27.57 -14.19
C ASN A 54 -37.21 -27.43 -12.67
N SER A 55 -36.07 -26.90 -12.25
CA SER A 55 -35.95 -26.16 -10.98
C SER A 55 -34.94 -25.04 -11.14
N GLY A 56 -35.43 -23.79 -11.12
CA GLY A 56 -34.63 -22.59 -11.26
C GLY A 56 -33.52 -22.53 -10.21
N ILE A 57 -32.28 -22.52 -10.69
CA ILE A 57 -31.13 -22.00 -9.97
C ILE A 57 -30.64 -20.84 -10.81
N GLU A 58 -30.97 -19.64 -10.39
CA GLU A 58 -30.32 -18.43 -10.89
C GLU A 58 -28.83 -18.55 -10.54
N ASN A 59 -27.98 -18.71 -11.56
CA ASN A 59 -26.55 -18.46 -11.43
C ASN A 59 -26.39 -16.97 -11.12
N GLN A 60 -26.20 -16.65 -9.85
CA GLN A 60 -25.67 -15.35 -9.46
C GLN A 60 -24.21 -15.31 -9.95
N ALA A 61 -23.97 -14.59 -11.05
CA ALA A 61 -22.63 -14.17 -11.41
C ALA A 61 -22.10 -13.31 -10.25
N GLU A 62 -21.07 -13.78 -9.56
CA GLU A 62 -20.35 -12.98 -8.57
C GLU A 62 -19.95 -11.65 -9.23
N THR A 63 -20.54 -10.57 -8.75
CA THR A 63 -20.18 -9.23 -9.21
C THR A 63 -18.84 -8.91 -8.56
N VAL A 64 -17.77 -8.93 -9.35
CA VAL A 64 -16.42 -8.57 -8.87
C VAL A 64 -16.45 -7.14 -8.32
N ARG A 65 -16.07 -6.99 -7.06
CA ARG A 65 -15.98 -5.70 -6.36
C ARG A 65 -14.56 -5.17 -6.45
N PHE A 66 -14.28 -4.40 -7.49
CA PHE A 66 -12.92 -3.93 -7.73
C PHE A 66 -12.39 -2.99 -6.64
N GLU A 67 -13.27 -2.36 -5.85
CA GLU A 67 -12.88 -1.56 -4.69
C GLU A 67 -12.04 -2.33 -3.67
N GLU A 68 -12.22 -3.66 -3.58
CA GLU A 68 -11.47 -4.57 -2.72
C GLU A 68 -10.00 -4.73 -3.15
N TYR A 69 -9.63 -4.25 -4.35
CA TYR A 69 -8.24 -4.23 -4.80
C TYR A 69 -7.44 -3.03 -4.30
N SER A 70 -8.08 -2.07 -3.63
CA SER A 70 -7.36 -0.95 -3.01
C SER A 70 -6.35 -1.45 -1.97
N GLY A 71 -5.17 -0.85 -1.94
CA GLY A 71 -4.09 -1.17 -1.01
C GLY A 71 -2.79 -1.54 -1.71
N PHE A 72 -1.97 -2.30 -1.00
CA PHE A 72 -0.61 -2.65 -1.42
C PHE A 72 -0.51 -4.10 -1.87
N TRP A 73 0.17 -4.30 -2.99
CA TRP A 73 0.38 -5.57 -3.66
C TRP A 73 1.85 -5.70 -4.04
N SER A 74 2.45 -6.86 -3.86
CA SER A 74 3.87 -7.03 -4.18
C SER A 74 4.23 -8.43 -4.61
N CYS A 75 5.35 -8.56 -5.32
CA CYS A 75 5.92 -9.85 -5.64
C CYS A 75 6.17 -10.66 -4.36
N GLN A 76 5.60 -11.87 -4.31
CA GLN A 76 5.70 -12.78 -3.16
C GLN A 76 5.09 -12.22 -1.86
N GLY A 77 4.32 -11.12 -1.91
CA GLY A 77 3.73 -10.48 -0.73
C GLY A 77 4.76 -9.80 0.17
N LYS A 78 5.94 -9.47 -0.38
CA LYS A 78 7.02 -8.77 0.32
C LYS A 78 6.61 -7.38 0.83
N THR A 79 7.15 -6.94 1.95
CA THR A 79 7.07 -5.53 2.36
C THR A 79 7.93 -4.65 1.46
N HIS A 80 7.70 -3.33 1.47
CA HIS A 80 8.52 -2.38 0.73
C HIS A 80 10.02 -2.55 1.00
N GLU A 81 10.42 -2.84 2.23
CA GLU A 81 11.83 -3.02 2.60
C GLU A 81 12.43 -4.31 2.09
N GLN A 82 11.65 -5.39 2.10
CA GLN A 82 12.06 -6.63 1.48
C GLN A 82 12.24 -6.41 -0.02
N ILE A 83 11.39 -5.59 -0.65
CA ILE A 83 11.61 -5.14 -2.03
C ILE A 83 12.90 -4.32 -2.15
N LEU A 84 13.16 -3.33 -1.29
CA LEU A 84 14.39 -2.53 -1.30
C LEU A 84 15.67 -3.37 -1.12
N SER A 85 15.62 -4.39 -0.28
CA SER A 85 16.79 -5.20 0.12
C SER A 85 16.99 -6.47 -0.71
N GLU A 86 15.94 -7.01 -1.32
CA GLU A 86 15.98 -8.27 -2.07
C GLU A 86 15.62 -8.11 -3.54
N GLY A 87 15.02 -6.98 -3.91
CA GLY A 87 14.42 -6.75 -5.23
C GLY A 87 13.01 -7.34 -5.35
N GLY A 88 12.30 -6.86 -6.36
CA GLY A 88 10.93 -7.23 -6.69
C GLY A 88 10.14 -6.05 -7.22
N ALA A 89 8.83 -6.22 -7.34
CA ALA A 89 7.91 -5.15 -7.71
C ALA A 89 6.78 -5.00 -6.69
N GLU A 90 6.24 -3.79 -6.61
CA GLU A 90 5.08 -3.45 -5.80
C GLU A 90 4.15 -2.49 -6.54
N LEU A 91 2.86 -2.58 -6.21
CA LEU A 91 1.80 -1.72 -6.68
C LEU A 91 1.03 -1.22 -5.46
N SER A 92 0.96 0.09 -5.29
CA SER A 92 0.03 0.74 -4.38
C SER A 92 -1.10 1.35 -5.19
N CYS A 93 -2.34 1.03 -4.86
CA CYS A 93 -3.49 1.53 -5.63
C CYS A 93 -4.74 1.80 -4.79
N THR A 94 -5.63 2.61 -5.34
CA THR A 94 -6.98 2.87 -4.86
C THR A 94 -7.95 2.61 -6.00
N VAL A 95 -9.04 1.92 -5.71
CA VAL A 95 -10.11 1.66 -6.66
C VAL A 95 -11.44 2.10 -6.06
N THR A 96 -12.14 2.97 -6.77
CA THR A 96 -13.47 3.46 -6.36
C THR A 96 -14.57 2.48 -6.75
N LYS A 97 -15.79 2.66 -6.20
CA LYS A 97 -16.98 1.85 -6.52
C LYS A 97 -17.43 1.93 -7.99
N ASP A 98 -17.01 2.97 -8.71
CA ASP A 98 -17.23 3.12 -10.15
C ASP A 98 -16.04 2.61 -10.99
N ASN A 99 -15.16 1.81 -10.38
CA ASN A 99 -14.00 1.16 -10.96
C ASN A 99 -12.91 2.13 -11.45
N GLN A 100 -12.83 3.32 -10.85
CA GLN A 100 -11.76 4.25 -11.17
C GLN A 100 -10.52 3.86 -10.37
N PHE A 101 -9.45 3.54 -11.09
CA PHE A 101 -8.16 3.17 -10.55
C PHE A 101 -7.24 4.39 -10.46
N ALA A 102 -6.53 4.51 -9.34
CA ALA A 102 -5.37 5.37 -9.18
C ALA A 102 -4.24 4.57 -8.51
N GLY A 103 -3.00 4.68 -8.97
CA GLY A 103 -1.90 3.95 -8.32
C GLY A 103 -0.49 4.32 -8.78
N THR A 104 0.47 3.67 -8.15
CA THR A 104 1.90 3.77 -8.41
C THR A 104 2.49 2.38 -8.48
N PHE A 105 3.25 2.11 -9.54
CA PHE A 105 3.97 0.86 -9.74
C PHE A 105 5.47 1.09 -9.61
N TYR A 106 6.11 0.32 -8.73
CA TYR A 106 7.53 0.44 -8.38
C TYR A 106 8.22 -0.89 -8.59
N VAL A 107 9.43 -0.85 -9.16
CA VAL A 107 10.27 -2.03 -9.37
C VAL A 107 11.67 -1.76 -8.86
N GLN A 108 12.15 -2.61 -7.97
CA GLN A 108 13.55 -2.65 -7.51
C GLN A 108 14.28 -3.81 -8.19
N GLN A 109 15.31 -3.49 -8.98
CA GLN A 109 16.17 -4.49 -9.62
C GLN A 109 17.33 -4.89 -8.70
N GLU A 110 17.22 -6.07 -8.09
CA GLU A 110 18.23 -6.69 -7.23
C GLU A 110 18.76 -5.77 -6.09
N ARG A 111 19.79 -6.24 -5.37
CA ARG A 111 20.46 -5.54 -4.25
C ARG A 111 21.21 -4.24 -4.64
N MET A 112 21.14 -3.80 -5.89
CA MET A 112 21.96 -2.69 -6.39
C MET A 112 21.35 -1.29 -6.16
N GLY A 113 20.24 -1.17 -5.43
CA GLY A 113 19.61 0.14 -5.16
C GLY A 113 19.07 0.83 -6.41
N ARG A 114 18.81 0.06 -7.48
CA ARG A 114 18.25 0.54 -8.73
C ARG A 114 16.75 0.29 -8.73
N PHE A 115 15.99 1.37 -8.87
CA PHE A 115 14.54 1.30 -8.96
C PHE A 115 14.02 2.12 -10.11
N ALA A 116 12.84 1.76 -10.57
CA ALA A 116 12.09 2.44 -11.61
C ALA A 116 10.63 2.55 -11.17
N THR A 117 9.99 3.64 -11.54
CA THR A 117 8.65 3.97 -11.06
C THR A 117 7.77 4.45 -12.19
N VAL A 118 6.54 3.96 -12.24
CA VAL A 118 5.45 4.57 -13.01
C VAL A 118 4.41 5.09 -12.00
N CYS A 119 4.34 6.41 -11.85
CA CYS A 119 3.40 7.08 -10.96
C CYS A 119 2.16 7.59 -11.71
N ASP A 120 1.16 8.07 -10.96
CA ASP A 120 -0.05 8.69 -11.50
C ASP A 120 -0.82 7.78 -12.48
N ILE A 121 -0.74 6.46 -12.29
CA ILE A 121 -1.49 5.47 -13.08
C ILE A 121 -2.97 5.73 -12.81
N LYS A 122 -3.69 6.19 -13.82
CA LYS A 122 -5.12 6.52 -13.71
C LYS A 122 -5.89 5.90 -14.86
N GLY A 123 -7.03 5.30 -14.56
CA GLY A 123 -7.91 4.76 -15.59
C GLY A 123 -9.14 4.09 -15.00
N LYS A 124 -9.90 3.43 -15.85
CA LYS A 124 -11.08 2.68 -15.45
C LYS A 124 -10.84 1.21 -15.69
N ILE A 125 -11.08 0.38 -14.68
CA ILE A 125 -11.03 -1.08 -14.81
C ILE A 125 -12.25 -1.52 -15.62
N ASP A 126 -12.00 -2.24 -16.71
CA ASP A 126 -13.03 -2.82 -17.57
C ASP A 126 -12.69 -4.29 -17.82
N GLN A 127 -13.69 -5.17 -17.68
CA GLN A 127 -13.51 -6.62 -17.82
C GLN A 127 -12.34 -7.21 -17.01
N ALA A 128 -12.08 -6.67 -15.80
CA ALA A 128 -10.96 -7.04 -14.94
C ALA A 128 -9.56 -6.71 -15.52
N GLU A 129 -9.48 -5.78 -16.46
CA GLU A 129 -8.24 -5.29 -17.04
C GLU A 129 -8.14 -3.76 -16.96
N LEU A 130 -6.90 -3.27 -16.91
CA LEU A 130 -6.57 -1.85 -17.04
C LEU A 130 -5.30 -1.69 -17.89
N TYR A 131 -5.36 -0.78 -18.86
CA TYR A 131 -4.23 -0.43 -19.71
C TYR A 131 -3.79 0.99 -19.43
N PHE A 132 -2.51 1.19 -19.18
CA PHE A 132 -1.94 2.52 -18.93
C PHE A 132 -0.64 2.71 -19.71
N ALA A 133 -0.66 3.61 -20.69
CA ALA A 133 0.53 4.00 -21.43
C ALA A 133 1.37 4.97 -20.61
N TYR A 134 2.65 4.65 -20.41
CA TYR A 134 3.63 5.53 -19.75
C TYR A 134 4.74 5.92 -20.72
N SER A 135 5.24 7.14 -20.58
CA SER A 135 6.30 7.68 -21.44
C SER A 135 7.68 7.69 -20.77
N ASP A 136 7.71 7.51 -19.45
CA ASP A 136 8.92 7.52 -18.65
C ASP A 136 8.69 6.65 -17.40
N ASP A 137 9.68 5.81 -17.07
CA ASP A 137 9.76 4.98 -15.87
C ASP A 137 10.87 5.45 -14.91
N GLU A 138 11.23 6.74 -15.01
CA GLU A 138 12.37 7.41 -14.38
C GLU A 138 13.73 7.09 -15.01
N TRP A 139 13.75 6.24 -16.03
CA TRP A 139 14.94 5.92 -16.84
C TRP A 139 14.78 6.31 -18.31
N GLY A 140 13.67 6.96 -18.66
CA GLY A 140 13.34 7.38 -20.03
C GLY A 140 12.78 6.27 -20.90
N ASN A 141 12.45 5.09 -20.34
CA ASN A 141 11.79 4.04 -21.10
C ASN A 141 10.28 4.28 -21.14
N SER A 142 9.62 3.69 -22.12
CA SER A 142 8.17 3.81 -22.31
C SER A 142 7.55 2.46 -22.62
N GLY A 143 6.24 2.36 -22.40
CA GLY A 143 5.49 1.14 -22.63
C GLY A 143 4.03 1.31 -22.24
N THR A 144 3.32 0.19 -22.15
CA THR A 144 1.95 0.12 -21.66
C THR A 144 1.91 -0.89 -20.53
N LEU A 145 1.56 -0.45 -19.32
CA LEU A 145 1.21 -1.37 -18.25
C LEU A 145 -0.15 -1.98 -18.57
N HIS A 146 -0.20 -3.31 -18.59
CA HIS A 146 -1.43 -4.09 -18.64
C HIS A 146 -1.59 -4.76 -17.28
N LEU A 147 -2.59 -4.31 -16.52
CA LEU A 147 -2.94 -4.83 -15.21
C LEU A 147 -4.15 -5.74 -15.36
N GLN A 148 -4.07 -6.96 -14.83
CA GLN A 148 -5.15 -7.94 -14.79
C GLN A 148 -5.49 -8.23 -13.33
N PHE A 149 -6.75 -8.02 -12.96
CA PHE A 149 -7.26 -8.16 -11.61
C PHE A 149 -7.83 -9.58 -11.43
N LEU A 150 -7.02 -10.46 -10.83
CA LEU A 150 -7.35 -11.87 -10.58
C LEU A 150 -7.88 -12.04 -9.16
N SER A 151 -8.48 -13.18 -8.83
CA SER A 151 -9.17 -13.41 -7.54
C SER A 151 -8.38 -13.02 -6.30
N ASP A 152 -7.07 -13.27 -6.30
CA ASP A 152 -6.17 -13.14 -5.16
C ASP A 152 -4.83 -12.46 -5.53
N SER A 153 -4.71 -11.96 -6.76
CA SER A 153 -3.50 -11.33 -7.27
C SER A 153 -3.81 -10.24 -8.30
N ILE A 154 -2.84 -9.35 -8.50
CA ILE A 154 -2.79 -8.44 -9.65
C ILE A 154 -1.60 -8.87 -10.50
N TYR A 155 -1.87 -9.25 -11.75
CA TYR A 155 -0.82 -9.50 -12.72
C TYR A 155 -0.54 -8.22 -13.50
N VAL A 156 0.73 -7.83 -13.60
CA VAL A 156 1.17 -6.64 -14.32
C VAL A 156 2.17 -7.06 -15.38
N GLU A 157 1.89 -6.77 -16.65
CA GLU A 157 2.85 -6.96 -17.73
C GLU A 157 3.11 -5.65 -18.49
N VAL A 158 4.35 -5.50 -18.97
CA VAL A 158 4.74 -4.36 -19.79
C VAL A 158 4.64 -4.73 -21.26
N LEU A 159 3.69 -4.11 -21.96
CA LEU A 159 3.49 -4.22 -23.40
C LEU A 159 4.18 -3.06 -24.13
N ASP A 160 4.49 -3.26 -25.41
CA ASP A 160 5.06 -2.25 -26.31
C ASP A 160 6.31 -1.52 -25.75
N TYR A 161 7.12 -2.22 -24.96
CA TYR A 161 8.30 -1.67 -24.31
C TYR A 161 9.28 -1.04 -25.32
N LYS A 162 9.73 0.18 -25.01
CA LYS A 162 10.71 0.94 -25.77
C LYS A 162 11.76 1.51 -24.84
N GLU A 163 12.98 1.03 -25.02
CA GLU A 163 14.16 1.49 -24.29
C GLU A 163 14.59 2.90 -24.73
N ALA A 164 15.07 3.70 -23.78
CA ALA A 164 15.62 5.03 -24.03
C ALA A 164 16.85 5.00 -24.96
N LYS A 165 17.06 6.06 -25.76
CA LYS A 165 18.28 6.21 -26.57
C LYS A 165 19.50 6.37 -25.67
N GLY A 166 20.36 5.35 -25.66
CA GLY A 166 21.54 5.31 -24.79
C GLY A 166 21.54 4.14 -23.81
N GLY A 167 20.42 3.41 -23.74
CA GLY A 167 20.25 2.08 -23.18
C GLY A 167 20.74 1.88 -21.76
N SER A 168 19.84 1.99 -20.79
CA SER A 168 20.02 1.33 -19.50
C SER A 168 18.91 0.30 -19.36
N ASP A 169 19.29 -0.94 -19.07
CA ASP A 169 18.36 -2.06 -18.83
C ASP A 169 17.68 -1.94 -17.44
N TYR A 170 17.65 -0.72 -16.87
CA TYR A 170 17.28 -0.45 -15.48
C TYR A 170 15.82 -0.02 -15.31
N GLY A 171 15.05 -0.07 -16.39
CA GLY A 171 13.63 0.29 -16.40
C GLY A 171 12.67 -0.80 -15.93
N ILE A 172 11.38 -0.50 -16.07
CA ILE A 172 10.27 -1.42 -15.85
C ILE A 172 10.04 -2.20 -17.15
N ASN A 173 10.30 -3.52 -17.12
CA ASN A 173 10.07 -4.44 -18.22
C ASN A 173 9.66 -5.83 -17.70
N GLY A 174 9.01 -6.63 -18.56
CA GLY A 174 8.60 -7.99 -18.21
C GLY A 174 7.23 -8.03 -17.53
N ALA A 175 7.05 -9.03 -16.66
CA ALA A 175 5.77 -9.27 -16.00
C ALA A 175 5.93 -9.68 -14.54
N TYR A 176 4.93 -9.33 -13.73
CA TYR A 176 4.96 -9.39 -12.28
C TYR A 176 3.63 -9.91 -11.77
N GLU A 177 3.68 -10.97 -10.96
CA GLU A 177 2.52 -11.40 -10.19
C GLU A 177 2.62 -10.79 -8.80
N LEU A 178 1.65 -9.95 -8.46
CA LEU A 178 1.59 -9.22 -7.20
C LEU A 178 0.49 -9.82 -6.34
N VAL A 179 0.84 -10.18 -5.11
CA VAL A 179 -0.09 -10.72 -4.12
C VAL A 179 -0.09 -9.84 -2.90
N ARG A 180 -1.18 -9.87 -2.11
CA ARG A 180 -1.16 -9.28 -0.78
C ARG A 180 -0.19 -10.05 0.12
N SER A 181 0.36 -9.36 1.13
CA SER A 181 1.08 -10.04 2.20
C SER A 181 0.19 -11.17 2.75
N LYS A 182 0.76 -12.37 2.85
CA LYS A 182 0.07 -13.54 3.44
C LYS A 182 0.13 -13.54 4.97
N GLU A 183 0.89 -12.60 5.54
CA GLU A 183 0.93 -12.38 6.97
C GLU A 183 -0.16 -11.36 7.29
N GLU A 184 -1.28 -11.83 7.86
CA GLU A 184 -2.03 -10.92 8.71
C GLU A 184 -1.07 -10.47 9.82
N PRO A 185 -1.08 -9.19 10.20
CA PRO A 185 -0.29 -8.74 11.32
C PRO A 185 -0.66 -9.62 12.52
N ASP A 186 0.32 -10.36 13.03
CA ASP A 186 0.11 -11.33 14.11
C ASP A 186 -0.39 -10.57 15.35
N LYS A 187 -1.71 -10.57 15.55
CA LYS A 187 -2.38 -9.92 16.69
C LYS A 187 -1.89 -10.51 18.01
N ASP A 188 -1.31 -11.72 18.01
CA ASP A 188 -0.76 -12.37 19.20
C ASP A 188 0.69 -11.93 19.50
N LYS A 189 1.33 -11.10 18.65
CA LYS A 189 2.56 -10.35 18.98
C LYS A 189 2.28 -9.09 19.82
N GLU A 190 1.16 -9.05 20.54
CA GLU A 190 0.88 -8.11 21.64
C GLU A 190 2.06 -7.97 22.62
N ASP A 191 2.86 -9.02 22.80
CA ASP A 191 3.97 -9.10 23.76
C ASP A 191 5.29 -8.45 23.31
N GLU A 192 5.50 -8.18 22.01
CA GLU A 192 6.62 -7.35 21.57
C GLU A 192 6.19 -5.88 21.70
N ALA A 193 6.32 -5.35 22.92
CA ALA A 193 6.02 -3.97 23.25
C ALA A 193 6.74 -3.04 22.27
N TYR A 194 6.03 -2.60 21.25
CA TYR A 194 6.48 -1.61 20.30
C TYR A 194 6.69 -0.30 21.07
N PRO A 195 7.96 0.12 21.30
CA PRO A 195 8.22 1.32 22.07
C PRO A 195 7.59 2.50 21.34
N ALA A 196 6.97 3.41 22.10
CA ALA A 196 6.56 4.69 21.56
C ALA A 196 7.80 5.41 21.02
N TYR A 197 7.68 5.97 19.81
CA TYR A 197 8.73 6.76 19.16
C TYR A 197 9.42 7.70 20.16
N ASP A 198 10.76 7.63 20.22
CA ASP A 198 11.60 8.52 21.02
C ASP A 198 12.39 9.43 20.08
N SER A 199 12.33 10.75 20.31
CA SER A 199 13.06 11.76 19.55
C SER A 199 14.59 11.57 19.49
N SER A 200 15.15 10.71 20.34
CA SER A 200 16.57 10.33 20.36
C SER A 200 16.92 9.19 19.41
N TRP A 201 15.94 8.57 18.76
CA TRP A 201 16.18 7.51 17.78
C TRP A 201 16.98 8.01 16.59
N THR A 202 17.85 7.13 16.11
CA THR A 202 18.55 7.28 14.85
C THR A 202 17.59 7.11 13.67
N GLU A 203 17.97 7.61 12.51
CA GLU A 203 17.20 7.41 11.26
C GLU A 203 16.99 5.91 10.97
N GLU A 204 17.99 5.07 11.24
CA GLU A 204 17.88 3.62 11.07
C GLU A 204 16.84 2.99 11.99
N GLU A 205 16.78 3.40 13.26
CA GLU A 205 15.78 2.92 14.22
C GLU A 205 14.35 3.35 13.84
N ILE A 206 14.18 4.60 13.39
CA ILE A 206 12.90 5.12 12.89
C ILE A 206 12.43 4.30 11.69
N MET A 207 13.31 4.10 10.70
CA MET A 207 12.98 3.31 9.52
C MET A 207 12.64 1.88 9.92
N ASN A 208 13.47 1.20 10.72
CA ASN A 208 13.19 -0.17 11.16
C ASN A 208 11.83 -0.32 11.85
N ALA A 209 11.43 0.65 12.68
CA ALA A 209 10.12 0.64 13.32
C ALA A 209 8.96 0.88 12.35
N ILE A 210 9.09 1.84 11.43
CA ILE A 210 8.10 2.08 10.36
C ILE A 210 7.91 0.79 9.55
N ASN A 211 9.02 0.20 9.14
CA ASN A 211 9.07 -0.98 8.29
C ASN A 211 8.41 -2.17 8.97
N GLY A 212 8.74 -2.42 10.24
CA GLY A 212 8.14 -3.49 11.03
C GLY A 212 6.64 -3.32 11.28
N ARG A 213 6.12 -2.10 11.17
CA ARG A 213 4.69 -1.77 11.36
C ARG A 213 3.93 -1.48 10.05
N SER A 214 4.62 -1.43 8.91
CA SER A 214 4.06 -1.08 7.61
C SER A 214 2.83 -1.92 7.24
N GLN A 215 2.87 -3.22 7.53
CA GLN A 215 1.75 -4.16 7.32
C GLN A 215 0.45 -3.74 8.00
N TYR A 216 0.51 -3.18 9.22
CA TYR A 216 -0.67 -2.70 9.93
C TYR A 216 -1.24 -1.48 9.22
N TYR A 217 -0.37 -0.53 8.87
CA TYR A 217 -0.77 0.68 8.18
C TYR A 217 -1.47 0.36 6.84
N LEU A 218 -0.91 -0.57 6.06
CA LEU A 218 -1.45 -1.00 4.77
C LEU A 218 -2.72 -1.86 4.87
N ALA A 219 -2.95 -2.51 6.02
CA ALA A 219 -4.13 -3.34 6.26
C ALA A 219 -5.37 -2.53 6.68
N SER A 220 -5.20 -1.30 7.18
CA SER A 220 -6.32 -0.43 7.57
C SER A 220 -7.13 0.02 6.36
N ALA A 221 -8.46 -0.10 6.42
CA ALA A 221 -9.36 0.46 5.40
C ALA A 221 -9.22 1.98 5.23
N TYR A 222 -8.64 2.68 6.22
CA TYR A 222 -8.41 4.12 6.19
C TYR A 222 -7.22 4.52 5.32
N TYR A 223 -6.30 3.58 5.02
CA TYR A 223 -5.03 3.86 4.36
C TYR A 223 -5.15 4.69 3.07
N PRO A 224 -6.05 4.38 2.11
CA PRO A 224 -6.11 5.12 0.85
C PRO A 224 -6.52 6.58 1.04
N GLU A 225 -7.58 6.81 1.83
CA GLU A 225 -8.13 8.15 2.04
C GLU A 225 -7.19 9.01 2.90
N ILE A 226 -6.63 8.44 3.98
CA ILE A 226 -5.73 9.17 4.87
C ILE A 226 -4.40 9.50 4.21
N THR A 227 -3.84 8.60 3.39
CA THR A 227 -2.61 8.84 2.63
C THR A 227 -2.83 9.95 1.61
N ASN A 228 -3.93 9.89 0.85
CA ASN A 228 -4.28 10.95 -0.09
C ASN A 228 -4.44 12.31 0.62
N TYR A 229 -5.06 12.33 1.80
CA TYR A 229 -5.19 13.54 2.60
C TYR A 229 -3.81 14.12 2.98
N TRP A 230 -2.90 13.30 3.52
CA TRP A 230 -1.54 13.74 3.84
C TRP A 230 -0.80 14.28 2.60
N GLU A 231 -0.81 13.55 1.49
CA GLU A 231 0.00 13.87 0.32
C GLU A 231 -0.52 15.05 -0.50
N ASN A 232 -1.85 15.18 -0.61
CA ASN A 232 -2.49 16.09 -1.56
C ASN A 232 -3.26 17.22 -0.90
N VAL A 233 -3.72 17.05 0.35
CA VAL A 233 -4.37 18.14 1.11
C VAL A 233 -3.35 18.84 2.01
N ARG A 234 -2.49 18.08 2.70
CA ARG A 234 -1.46 18.65 3.57
C ARG A 234 -0.11 18.88 2.90
N GLU A 235 0.08 18.36 1.69
CA GLU A 235 1.35 18.41 0.96
C GLU A 235 2.53 17.78 1.74
N VAL A 236 2.24 16.78 2.56
CA VAL A 236 3.21 16.02 3.36
C VAL A 236 3.40 14.65 2.71
N ARG A 237 4.62 14.39 2.23
CA ARG A 237 4.98 13.16 1.49
C ARG A 237 6.20 12.46 2.09
N ASP A 238 6.65 12.92 3.26
CA ASP A 238 7.67 12.25 4.05
C ASP A 238 7.01 11.39 5.13
N ILE A 239 7.82 10.80 6.01
CA ILE A 239 7.35 9.89 7.07
C ILE A 239 6.55 10.57 8.18
N THR A 240 6.28 11.88 8.11
CA THR A 240 5.55 12.63 9.15
C THR A 240 4.19 12.01 9.46
N ASN A 241 3.50 11.45 8.46
CA ASN A 241 2.21 10.77 8.66
C ASN A 241 2.28 9.52 9.57
N LEU A 242 3.49 8.97 9.76
CA LEU A 242 3.74 7.80 10.62
C LEU A 242 4.43 8.18 11.93
N THR A 243 5.18 9.29 11.95
CA THR A 243 5.96 9.72 13.12
C THR A 243 5.27 10.78 13.98
N GLU A 244 4.29 11.49 13.43
CA GLU A 244 3.57 12.55 14.12
C GLU A 244 2.05 12.30 14.13
N PRO A 245 1.35 12.77 15.16
CA PRO A 245 -0.10 12.80 15.16
C PRO A 245 -0.67 13.81 14.12
N LEU A 246 -1.90 13.60 13.66
CA LEU A 246 -2.57 14.50 12.71
C LEU A 246 -2.76 15.92 13.25
N PHE A 247 -3.09 16.06 14.53
CA PHE A 247 -3.39 17.37 15.12
C PHE A 247 -2.74 17.50 16.48
N GLU A 248 -2.28 18.71 16.81
CA GLU A 248 -1.70 19.03 18.13
C GLU A 248 -2.80 19.15 19.23
N THR A 249 -3.70 18.17 19.32
CA THR A 249 -4.88 18.16 20.22
C THR A 249 -4.49 18.14 21.69
N ASP A 250 -3.25 17.78 22.01
CA ASP A 250 -2.66 17.80 23.34
C ASP A 250 -2.02 19.14 23.73
N GLN A 251 -1.82 20.07 22.78
CA GLN A 251 -1.03 21.28 22.99
C GLN A 251 -1.81 22.58 22.82
N ARG A 252 -2.95 22.57 22.11
CA ARG A 252 -3.74 23.79 21.88
C ARG A 252 -5.24 23.51 21.80
N TYR A 253 -6.02 24.56 22.04
CA TYR A 253 -7.46 24.55 21.78
C TYR A 253 -7.72 24.72 20.28
N TYR A 254 -8.58 23.86 19.74
CA TYR A 254 -9.15 24.00 18.42
C TYR A 254 -10.55 24.60 18.50
N THR A 255 -10.96 25.26 17.42
CA THR A 255 -12.32 25.73 17.21
C THR A 255 -13.07 24.79 16.27
N LYS A 256 -14.41 24.84 16.28
CA LYS A 256 -15.23 24.03 15.38
C LYS A 256 -14.96 24.40 13.91
N GLU A 257 -14.72 25.68 13.65
CA GLU A 257 -14.42 26.23 12.33
C GLU A 257 -13.09 25.69 11.76
N GLU A 258 -12.10 25.39 12.62
CA GLU A 258 -10.84 24.78 12.19
C GLU A 258 -11.01 23.33 11.71
N PHE A 259 -12.08 22.65 12.12
CA PHE A 259 -12.41 21.28 11.71
C PHE A 259 -13.49 21.23 10.63
N GLU A 260 -14.18 22.33 10.33
CA GLU A 260 -15.37 22.36 9.47
C GLU A 260 -15.12 21.87 8.03
N ASN A 261 -13.89 22.03 7.54
CA ASN A 261 -13.51 21.61 6.18
C ASN A 261 -12.69 20.31 6.14
N GLU A 262 -12.47 19.67 7.30
CA GLU A 262 -11.73 18.41 7.36
C GLU A 262 -12.63 17.24 6.93
N PRO A 263 -12.10 16.25 6.19
CA PRO A 263 -12.85 15.05 5.83
C PRO A 263 -13.40 14.29 7.05
N ALA A 264 -14.52 13.59 6.88
CA ALA A 264 -15.14 12.82 7.96
C ALA A 264 -14.18 11.80 8.59
N LEU A 265 -13.40 11.08 7.76
CA LEU A 265 -12.36 10.16 8.25
C LEU A 265 -11.30 10.88 9.07
N VAL A 266 -10.87 12.07 8.66
CA VAL A 266 -9.84 12.85 9.36
C VAL A 266 -10.34 13.28 10.74
N ILE A 267 -11.61 13.68 10.85
CA ILE A 267 -12.26 13.96 12.15
C ILE A 267 -12.33 12.71 13.01
N HIS A 268 -12.73 11.57 12.42
CA HIS A 268 -12.80 10.28 13.10
C HIS A 268 -11.44 9.87 13.69
N LEU A 269 -10.37 9.97 12.88
CA LEU A 269 -9.01 9.66 13.31
C LEU A 269 -8.50 10.66 14.33
N ALA A 270 -8.74 11.96 14.18
CA ALA A 270 -8.34 12.99 15.13
C ALA A 270 -8.98 12.79 16.52
N LYS A 271 -10.25 12.37 16.55
CA LYS A 271 -10.93 12.02 17.81
C LYS A 271 -10.28 10.81 18.47
N ASN A 272 -10.04 9.76 17.71
CA ASN A 272 -9.47 8.51 18.22
C ASN A 272 -7.98 8.65 18.59
N GLU A 273 -7.26 9.56 17.93
CA GLU A 273 -5.86 9.90 18.21
C GLU A 273 -5.67 10.36 19.66
N ILE A 274 -6.63 11.11 20.22
CA ILE A 274 -6.61 11.53 21.63
C ILE A 274 -6.50 10.30 22.54
N TYR A 275 -7.21 9.22 22.25
CA TYR A 275 -7.11 7.97 23.02
C TYR A 275 -5.80 7.22 22.73
N ALA A 276 -5.38 7.20 21.46
CA ALA A 276 -4.15 6.54 21.02
C ALA A 276 -2.91 7.12 21.73
N ARG A 277 -2.84 8.44 21.93
CA ARG A 277 -1.75 9.12 22.66
C ARG A 277 -1.54 8.61 24.09
N HIS A 278 -2.58 8.06 24.70
CA HIS A 278 -2.55 7.45 26.04
C HIS A 278 -2.55 5.92 25.98
N GLY A 279 -2.22 5.34 24.82
CA GLY A 279 -2.03 3.91 24.62
C GLY A 279 -3.31 3.09 24.63
N TYR A 280 -4.47 3.70 24.38
CA TYR A 280 -5.75 2.99 24.32
C TYR A 280 -5.72 1.86 23.29
N ILE A 281 -6.03 0.64 23.71
CA ILE A 281 -6.09 -0.53 22.82
C ILE A 281 -7.44 -0.58 22.11
N PHE A 282 -7.45 -0.32 20.81
CA PHE A 282 -8.65 -0.32 19.97
C PHE A 282 -9.16 -1.74 19.70
N LYS A 283 -10.48 -1.92 19.82
CA LYS A 283 -11.19 -3.16 19.42
C LYS A 283 -11.68 -3.12 17.98
N ASP A 284 -11.85 -1.92 17.45
CA ASP A 284 -12.13 -1.71 16.04
C ASP A 284 -10.86 -2.00 15.25
N GLU A 285 -10.96 -2.89 14.27
CA GLU A 285 -9.77 -3.42 13.58
C GLU A 285 -9.09 -2.36 12.73
N ASP A 286 -9.85 -1.51 12.04
CA ASP A 286 -9.29 -0.48 11.18
C ASP A 286 -8.61 0.63 11.98
N LEU A 287 -9.16 1.02 13.14
CA LEU A 287 -8.50 1.94 14.08
C LEU A 287 -7.25 1.31 14.66
N PHE A 288 -7.32 0.03 15.07
CA PHE A 288 -6.16 -0.70 15.58
C PHE A 288 -5.04 -0.74 14.53
N TYR A 289 -5.34 -1.18 13.31
CA TYR A 289 -4.38 -1.25 12.20
C TYR A 289 -3.79 0.11 11.84
N TYR A 290 -4.62 1.15 11.78
CA TYR A 290 -4.17 2.50 11.50
C TYR A 290 -3.15 2.99 12.54
N PHE A 291 -3.52 2.97 13.83
CA PHE A 291 -2.63 3.46 14.88
C PHE A 291 -1.43 2.56 15.11
N MET A 292 -1.56 1.24 14.94
CA MET A 292 -0.40 0.34 14.94
C MET A 292 0.62 0.70 13.85
N GLY A 293 0.17 1.23 12.72
CA GLY A 293 1.05 1.78 11.69
C GLY A 293 1.81 3.04 12.11
N CYS A 294 1.26 3.83 13.02
CA CYS A 294 1.88 5.03 13.56
C CYS A 294 2.94 4.67 14.61
N ILE A 295 4.21 5.03 14.39
CA ILE A 295 5.30 4.62 15.29
C ILE A 295 5.28 5.36 16.64
N TRP A 296 4.57 6.48 16.72
CA TRP A 296 4.34 7.22 17.97
C TRP A 296 3.30 6.55 18.89
N TYR A 297 2.47 5.65 18.37
CA TYR A 297 1.47 4.92 19.15
C TYR A 297 2.08 3.66 19.80
N SER A 298 1.63 3.37 21.01
CA SER A 298 2.00 2.15 21.75
C SER A 298 0.79 1.61 22.53
N PRO A 299 0.23 0.44 22.17
CA PRO A 299 -0.96 -0.15 22.78
C PRO A 299 -0.66 -0.66 24.19
N THR A 300 -1.00 0.09 25.23
CA THR A 300 -0.61 -0.21 26.63
C THR A 300 -1.76 -0.15 27.64
N CYS A 301 -2.92 0.36 27.25
CA CYS A 301 -4.06 0.59 28.12
C CYS A 301 -5.33 -0.07 27.59
N GLU A 302 -5.79 -1.12 28.26
CA GLU A 302 -7.07 -1.73 27.95
C GLU A 302 -8.24 -0.75 28.19
N SER A 303 -9.30 -0.89 27.40
CA SER A 303 -10.52 -0.07 27.50
C SER A 303 -11.11 0.01 28.92
N LYS A 304 -11.03 -1.09 29.70
CA LYS A 304 -11.53 -1.14 31.09
C LYS A 304 -10.70 -0.30 32.07
N ASP A 305 -9.45 -0.04 31.74
CA ASP A 305 -8.47 0.65 32.58
C ASP A 305 -8.24 2.11 32.15
N PHE A 306 -8.76 2.50 30.98
CA PHE A 306 -8.70 3.87 30.49
C PHE A 306 -9.55 4.81 31.36
N LYS A 307 -8.98 5.95 31.75
CA LYS A 307 -9.63 6.91 32.63
C LYS A 307 -9.51 8.32 32.05
N ASP A 308 -10.64 9.04 31.98
CA ASP A 308 -10.70 10.44 31.53
C ASP A 308 -9.75 11.39 32.29
N SER A 309 -9.27 10.98 33.46
CA SER A 309 -8.26 11.72 34.24
C SER A 309 -6.89 11.80 33.57
N VAL A 310 -6.57 10.93 32.61
CA VAL A 310 -5.30 10.98 31.86
C VAL A 310 -5.28 12.13 30.86
N LEU A 311 -6.45 12.55 30.39
CA LEU A 311 -6.60 13.62 29.41
C LEU A 311 -6.34 14.99 30.04
N ASN A 312 -5.55 15.81 29.35
CA ASN A 312 -5.28 17.18 29.73
C ASN A 312 -6.45 18.13 29.36
N GLU A 313 -6.33 19.41 29.66
CA GLU A 313 -7.40 20.38 29.41
C GLU A 313 -7.67 20.64 27.92
N TYR A 314 -6.63 20.63 27.07
CA TYR A 314 -6.76 20.76 25.63
C TYR A 314 -7.45 19.54 25.03
N GLU A 315 -7.01 18.34 25.41
CA GLU A 315 -7.57 17.09 24.92
C GLU A 315 -9.05 16.96 25.26
N LYS A 316 -9.47 17.34 26.47
CA LYS A 316 -10.88 17.33 26.88
C LYS A 316 -11.73 18.28 26.03
N ALA A 317 -11.28 19.52 25.86
CA ALA A 317 -12.01 20.51 25.06
C ALA A 317 -12.08 20.11 23.57
N ASN A 318 -10.98 19.61 23.01
CA ASN A 318 -10.93 19.17 21.62
C ASN A 318 -11.75 17.90 21.40
N LEU A 319 -11.76 16.98 22.37
CA LEU A 319 -12.57 15.76 22.31
C LEU A 319 -14.07 16.08 22.29
N GLU A 320 -14.54 17.08 23.04
CA GLU A 320 -15.94 17.52 22.98
C GLU A 320 -16.33 17.98 21.56
N ILE A 321 -15.49 18.78 20.91
CA ILE A 321 -15.72 19.29 19.54
C ILE A 321 -15.68 18.14 18.54
N LEU A 322 -14.63 17.31 18.59
CA LEU A 322 -14.43 16.20 17.66
C LEU A 322 -15.52 15.13 17.81
N ALA A 323 -16.00 14.86 19.03
CA ALA A 323 -17.10 13.94 19.26
C ALA A 323 -18.45 14.46 18.71
N GLU A 324 -18.67 15.78 18.66
CA GLU A 324 -19.84 16.37 18.01
C GLU A 324 -19.76 16.28 16.49
N LEU A 325 -18.56 16.43 15.92
CA LEU A 325 -18.32 16.46 14.48
C LEU A 325 -18.17 15.08 13.84
N ASP A 326 -17.76 14.06 14.60
CA ASP A 326 -17.51 12.73 14.08
C ASP A 326 -18.80 12.02 13.67
N VAL A 327 -18.94 11.81 12.37
CA VAL A 327 -20.09 11.18 11.71
C VAL A 327 -19.68 10.03 10.77
N TYR A 328 -18.43 9.56 10.90
CA TYR A 328 -17.84 8.57 10.00
C TYR A 328 -18.48 7.18 10.17
#